data_AF-A0A9E4Y2L5-F1
#
_entry.id   AF-A0A9E4Y2L5-F1
#
_cell.length_a   1.000
_cell.length_b   1.000
_cell.length_c   1.000
_cell.angle_alpha   90.00
_cell.angle_beta   90.00
_cell.angle_gamma   90.00
#
_symmetry.space_group_name_H-M   'P 1'
#
loop_
_entity.id
_entity.type
_entity.pdbx_description
1 polymer ?
#
loop_
_entity_poly.entity_id
_entity_poly.type
_entity_poly.pdbx_seq_one_letter_code
_entity_poly.pdbx_strand_id
1 'polypeptide(L)' 'CSWSTEWIIGTKDLLDPGEQVDLTVTLTLLSALVKGKEFTIQVKPNKGAVVIVNRTIPREIKKIMSLN' A
#
# COMPACT_ATOMS: atom_id res chain seq x y z
N CYS A 1 -1.81 12.84 4.22
CA CYS A 1 -1.71 11.39 4.00
C CYS A 1 -2.63 10.66 4.95
N SER A 2 -3.42 9.72 4.45
CA SER A 2 -4.31 8.87 5.24
C SER A 2 -4.25 7.44 4.72
N TRP A 3 -4.69 6.48 5.52
CA TRP A 3 -4.82 5.08 5.11
C TRP A 3 -6.05 4.46 5.76
N SER A 4 -6.56 3.39 5.15
CA SER A 4 -7.68 2.60 5.66
C SER A 4 -7.51 1.13 5.28
N THR A 5 -8.18 0.26 6.02
CA THR A 5 -8.21 -1.18 5.76
C THR A 5 -9.63 -1.68 5.65
N GLU A 6 -9.83 -2.65 4.77
CA GLU A 6 -11.09 -3.37 4.63
C GLU A 6 -10.81 -4.87 4.64
N TRP A 7 -11.46 -5.59 5.56
CA TRP A 7 -11.32 -7.04 5.65
C TRP A 7 -12.12 -7.71 4.54
N ILE A 8 -11.44 -8.53 3.73
CA ILE A 8 -12.07 -9.34 2.69
C ILE A 8 -12.38 -10.73 3.24
N ILE A 9 -11.43 -11.30 4.00
CA ILE A 9 -11.55 -12.60 4.68
C ILE A 9 -10.93 -12.45 6.07
N GLY A 10 -11.71 -12.67 7.12
CA GLY A 10 -11.29 -12.46 8.51
C GLY A 10 -11.91 -11.20 9.12
N THR A 11 -11.72 -11.00 10.43
CA THR A 11 -12.29 -9.85 11.18
C THR A 11 -11.46 -9.45 12.41
N LYS A 12 -10.25 -10.01 12.57
CA LYS A 12 -9.44 -9.89 13.79
C LYS A 12 -8.45 -8.71 13.72
N ASP A 13 -7.67 -8.55 14.79
CA ASP A 13 -6.64 -7.51 14.90
C ASP A 13 -5.31 -7.86 14.18
N LEU A 14 -5.11 -9.13 13.83
CA LEU A 14 -3.92 -9.66 13.17
C LEU A 14 -4.34 -10.47 11.95
N LEU A 15 -3.49 -10.45 10.91
CA LEU A 15 -3.70 -11.20 9.68
C LEU A 15 -3.14 -12.63 9.84
N ASP A 16 -4.04 -13.60 9.96
CA ASP A 16 -3.69 -15.02 10.02
C ASP A 16 -3.48 -15.62 8.60
N PRO A 17 -2.75 -16.74 8.45
CA PRO A 17 -2.61 -17.40 7.14
C PRO A 17 -3.96 -17.76 6.52
N GLY A 18 -4.19 -17.33 5.27
CA GLY A 18 -5.44 -17.55 4.54
C GLY A 18 -6.47 -16.42 4.70
N GLU A 19 -6.22 -15.47 5.60
CA GLU A 19 -7.00 -14.24 5.70
C GLU A 19 -6.51 -13.17 4.70
N GLN A 20 -7.38 -12.22 4.36
CA GLN A 20 -7.10 -11.16 3.40
C GLN A 20 -7.68 -9.83 3.87
N VAL A 21 -6.86 -8.79 3.79
CA VAL A 21 -7.23 -7.40 4.05
C VAL A 21 -6.74 -6.52 2.91
N ASP A 22 -7.60 -5.64 2.43
CA ASP A 22 -7.25 -4.62 1.46
C ASP A 22 -6.78 -3.36 2.19
N LEU A 23 -5.62 -2.84 1.79
CA LEU A 23 -5.04 -1.62 2.34
C LEU A 23 -5.10 -0.50 1.31
N THR A 24 -5.82 0.57 1.63
CA THR A 24 -5.86 1.78 0.82
C THR A 24 -5.01 2.87 1.45
N VAL A 25 -4.07 3.43 0.69
CA VAL A 25 -3.20 4.53 1.14
C VAL A 25 -3.40 5.74 0.23
N THR A 26 -3.82 6.86 0.81
CA THR A 26 -4.02 8.12 0.10
C THR A 26 -2.82 9.04 0.30
N LEU A 27 -2.04 9.20 -0.78
CA LEU A 27 -0.90 10.11 -0.84
C LEU A 27 -1.36 11.47 -1.40
N THR A 28 -1.35 12.49 -0.55
CA THR A 28 -1.80 13.84 -0.93
C THR A 28 -0.69 14.71 -1.56
N LEU A 29 0.57 14.28 -1.44
CA LEU A 29 1.74 15.01 -1.96
C LEU A 29 2.47 14.15 -2.99
N LEU A 30 1.94 14.11 -4.21
CA LEU A 30 2.51 13.37 -5.34
C LEU A 30 3.81 13.99 -5.88
N SER A 31 4.20 15.19 -5.43
CA SER A 31 5.44 15.86 -5.84
C SER A 31 6.70 15.06 -5.51
N ALA A 32 6.63 14.14 -4.55
CA ALA A 32 7.71 13.21 -4.23
C ALA A 32 7.79 11.98 -5.17
N LEU A 33 6.73 11.68 -5.93
CA LEU A 33 6.66 10.53 -6.81
C LEU A 33 7.10 10.92 -8.22
N VAL A 34 8.37 10.70 -8.51
CA VAL A 34 8.99 11.00 -9.80
C VAL A 34 8.80 9.83 -10.76
N LYS A 35 8.45 10.12 -12.02
CA LYS A 35 8.31 9.10 -13.09
C LYS A 35 9.57 8.25 -13.23
N GLY A 36 9.41 6.94 -13.31
CA GLY A 36 10.52 5.99 -13.46
C GLY A 36 11.40 5.84 -12.22
N LYS A 37 10.99 6.39 -11.06
CA LYS A 37 11.68 6.20 -9.78
C LYS A 37 10.98 5.16 -8.92
N GLU A 38 11.80 4.42 -8.20
CA GLU A 38 11.34 3.52 -7.14
C GLU A 38 10.81 4.31 -5.95
N PHE A 39 9.82 3.75 -5.29
CA PHE A 39 9.32 4.21 -4.01
C PHE A 39 8.97 3.00 -3.15
N THR A 40 9.07 3.20 -1.84
CA THR A 40 8.76 2.18 -0.86
C THR A 40 7.69 2.69 0.09
N ILE A 41 6.65 1.89 0.30
CA ILE A 41 5.67 2.11 1.36
C ILE A 41 5.96 1.10 2.47
N GLN A 42 6.21 1.61 3.67
CA GLN A 42 6.32 0.77 4.87
C GLN A 42 5.08 0.97 5.73
N VAL A 43 4.33 -0.12 5.94
CA VAL A 43 3.16 -0.15 6.79
C VAL A 43 3.58 -0.79 8.10
N LYS A 44 3.62 0.03 9.16
CA LYS A 44 4.07 -0.39 10.50
C LYS A 44 2.85 -0.50 11.40
N PRO A 45 2.30 -1.71 11.60
CA PRO A 45 1.17 -1.89 12.51
C PRO A 45 1.64 -1.77 13.96
N ASN A 46 0.69 -1.46 14.86
CA ASN A 46 0.96 -1.41 16.31
C ASN A 46 1.30 -2.79 16.91
N LYS A 47 0.87 -3.87 16.23
CA LYS A 47 1.15 -5.27 16.58
C LYS A 47 1.42 -6.06 15.30
N GLY A 48 2.33 -7.03 15.36
CA GLY A 48 2.66 -7.89 14.22
C GLY A 48 3.84 -7.37 13.37
N ALA A 49 3.95 -7.90 12.15
CA ALA A 49 5.08 -7.64 11.26
C ALA A 49 4.89 -6.37 10.42
N VAL A 50 6.01 -5.70 10.09
CA VAL A 50 6.02 -4.57 9.15
C VAL A 50 5.86 -5.09 7.73
N VAL A 51 4.92 -4.52 6.98
CA VAL A 51 4.73 -4.82 5.56
C VAL A 51 5.48 -3.78 4.73
N ILE A 52 6.32 -4.25 3.81
CA ILE A 52 7.11 -3.40 2.92
C ILE A 52 6.65 -3.64 1.49
N VAL A 53 6.14 -2.58 0.85
CA VAL A 53 5.73 -2.60 -0.55
C VAL A 53 6.74 -1.77 -1.33
N ASN A 54 7.52 -2.41 -2.21
CA ASN A 54 8.43 -1.73 -3.12
C ASN A 54 7.82 -1.71 -4.53
N ARG A 55 7.75 -0.54 -5.15
CA ARG A 55 7.19 -0.36 -6.50
C ARG A 55 7.95 0.73 -7.26
N THR A 56 7.87 0.68 -8.59
CA THR A 56 8.41 1.73 -9.47
C THR A 56 7.27 2.52 -10.09
N ILE A 57 7.34 3.85 -10.04
CA ILE A 57 6.38 4.69 -10.77
C ILE A 57 6.61 4.49 -12.27
N PRO A 58 5.60 4.11 -13.05
CA PRO A 58 5.76 3.92 -14.48
C PRO A 58 6.11 5.24 -15.16
N ARG A 59 6.78 5.14 -16.31
CA ARG A 59 7.23 6.31 -17.08
C ARG A 59 6.06 7.14 -17.61
N GLU A 60 4.90 6.50 -17.80
CA GLU A 60 3.65 7.14 -18.17
C GLU A 60 2.65 7.02 -17.00
N ILE A 61 2.05 8.15 -16.59
CA ILE A 61 1.09 8.19 -15.48
C ILE A 61 -0.32 8.29 -16.05
N LYS A 62 -1.13 7.26 -15.78
CA LYS A 62 -2.58 7.23 -16.06
C LYS A 62 -3.36 7.47 -14.76
N LYS A 63 -4.63 7.88 -14.89
CA LYS A 63 -5.50 8.18 -13.74
C LYS A 63 -5.68 6.96 -12.80
N ILE A 64 -5.72 5.75 -13.37
CA ILE A 64 -5.75 4.47 -12.64
C ILE A 64 -4.70 3.57 -13.30
N MET A 65 -3.86 2.94 -12.48
CA MET A 65 -2.82 2.01 -12.93
C MET A 65 -2.61 0.90 -11.90
N SER A 66 -2.34 -0.30 -12.38
CA SER A 66 -1.83 -1.39 -11.55
C SER A 66 -0.30 -1.34 -11.57
N LEU A 67 0.31 -1.40 -10.40
CA LEU A 67 1.76 -1.49 -10.23
C LEU A 67 2.07 -2.93 -9.82
N ASN A 68 2.49 -3.75 -10.79
CA ASN A 68 2.90 -5.13 -10.53
C ASN A 68 4.16 -5.15 -9.66
#